data_AF-A0A423VJC9-F1
#
_entry.id   AF-A0A423VJC9-F1
#
_cell.length_a   1.000
_cell.length_b   1.000
_cell.length_c   1.000
_cell.angle_alpha   90.00
_cell.angle_beta   90.00
_cell.angle_gamma   90.00
#
_symmetry.space_group_name_H-M   'P 1'
#
loop_
_entity.id
_entity.type
_entity.pdbx_description
1 polymer ?
#
loop_
_entity_poly.entity_id
_entity_poly.type
_entity_poly.pdbx_seq_one_letter_code
_entity_poly.pdbx_strand_id
1 'polypeptide(L)'
;MDRNLNQLLKWSIEAQTTGSNNSNSNATGITSTSSNNNNDNAEGGADGAASAPAPAPRSDLNPEILAALLGGPSDADLMRQSMAVVTSTDPEVTLEDKLVAFDNFEQLIESLDNANNIAALSLWTPLLGALADAEREVRRYAAWCVGTAVQNNEKSQERLLAMGGLPALVRMALGRGEDAADVRRKAVYALSSATRNYQPAMDVVTAELEKEGYTNEGSGKVDATNMDAVDVVMDGLKEHIKQTTSA
;
A
#
# COMPACT_ATOMS: atom_id res chain seq x y z
N MET A 1 18.48 15.63 3.22
CA MET A 1 17.18 14.97 3.01
C MET A 1 16.90 14.89 1.53
N ASP A 2 16.74 13.67 1.02
CA ASP A 2 16.41 13.38 -0.38
C ASP A 2 15.05 14.02 -0.76
N ARG A 3 14.93 14.49 -2.00
CA ARG A 3 13.74 15.14 -2.53
C ARG A 3 12.53 14.20 -2.55
N ASN A 4 12.77 12.90 -2.76
CA ASN A 4 11.72 11.87 -2.75
C ASN A 4 11.11 11.68 -1.35
N LEU A 5 11.93 11.66 -0.31
CA LEU A 5 11.47 11.51 1.07
C LEU A 5 10.61 12.69 1.51
N ASN A 6 10.99 13.92 1.17
CA ASN A 6 10.18 15.11 1.45
C ASN A 6 8.80 15.05 0.76
N GLN A 7 8.73 14.47 -0.46
CA GLN A 7 7.46 14.27 -1.15
C GLN A 7 6.60 13.21 -0.49
N LEU A 8 7.19 12.09 -0.05
CA LEU A 8 6.48 11.04 0.69
C LEU A 8 5.94 11.55 2.03
N LEU A 9 6.71 12.36 2.77
CA LEU A 9 6.27 12.96 4.03
C LEU A 9 5.11 13.93 3.80
N LYS A 10 5.21 14.79 2.78
CA LYS A 10 4.13 15.70 2.41
C LYS A 10 2.85 14.94 2.04
N TRP A 11 2.99 13.91 1.21
CA TRP A 11 1.87 13.05 0.84
C TRP A 11 1.24 12.38 2.06
N SER A 12 2.04 11.88 3.01
CA SER A 12 1.54 11.24 4.23
C SER A 12 0.63 12.18 5.04
N ILE A 13 1.03 13.44 5.16
CA ILE A 13 0.24 14.49 5.83
C ILE A 13 -1.08 14.76 5.07
N GLU A 14 -1.04 14.80 3.74
CA GLU A 14 -2.22 15.01 2.89
C GLU A 14 -3.21 13.82 2.97
N ALA A 15 -2.70 12.58 2.98
CA ALA A 15 -3.53 11.38 3.13
C ALA A 15 -4.22 11.32 4.51
N GLN A 16 -3.51 11.65 5.59
CA GLN A 16 -4.08 11.67 6.95
C GLN A 16 -5.13 12.77 7.15
N THR A 17 -4.93 13.93 6.54
CA THR A 17 -5.87 15.07 6.63
C THR A 17 -7.13 14.86 5.80
N THR A 18 -7.04 14.18 4.65
CA THR A 18 -8.20 13.84 3.82
C THR A 18 -9.01 12.66 4.38
N GLY A 19 -8.34 11.66 4.98
CA GLY A 19 -9.00 10.52 5.62
C GLY A 19 -9.87 10.88 6.84
N SER A 20 -9.59 12.00 7.52
CA SER A 20 -10.34 12.43 8.71
C SER A 20 -11.69 13.11 8.41
N ASN A 21 -11.95 13.50 7.15
CA ASN A 21 -13.15 14.29 6.80
C ASN A 21 -14.30 13.48 6.19
N ASN A 22 -14.15 12.16 6.00
CA ASN A 22 -15.20 11.35 5.37
C ASN A 22 -15.98 10.52 6.40
N SER A 23 -16.80 11.20 7.19
CA SER A 23 -17.88 10.59 7.98
C SER A 23 -19.08 11.53 7.99
N ASN A 24 -20.20 11.07 7.40
CA ASN A 24 -21.51 11.74 7.24
C ASN A 24 -21.55 12.95 6.28
N SER A 25 -22.55 13.15 5.41
CA SER A 25 -23.84 12.49 5.19
C SER A 25 -24.45 13.05 3.88
N ASN A 26 -25.21 12.19 3.22
CA ASN A 26 -26.02 12.44 2.03
C ASN A 26 -27.20 13.40 2.33
N ALA A 27 -27.42 14.44 1.51
CA ALA A 27 -28.73 15.09 1.36
C ALA A 27 -28.82 15.96 0.09
N THR A 28 -29.68 15.49 -0.81
CA THR A 28 -30.43 16.13 -1.90
C THR A 28 -30.76 17.64 -1.79
N GLY A 29 -30.74 18.34 -2.94
CA GLY A 29 -31.89 19.15 -3.35
C GLY A 29 -31.66 20.53 -3.98
N ILE A 30 -32.06 20.64 -5.27
CA ILE A 30 -32.92 21.71 -5.84
C ILE A 30 -32.26 23.00 -6.39
N THR A 31 -32.10 22.98 -7.71
CA THR A 31 -32.50 23.94 -8.79
C THR A 31 -32.49 25.48 -8.63
N SER A 32 -32.24 26.09 -9.80
CA SER A 32 -32.66 27.42 -10.32
C SER A 32 -31.78 28.60 -9.88
N THR A 33 -31.39 29.59 -10.70
CA THR A 33 -32.02 30.18 -11.90
C THR A 33 -30.96 30.94 -12.73
N SER A 34 -31.16 30.99 -14.04
CA SER A 34 -30.47 31.87 -14.99
C SER A 34 -30.63 33.36 -14.67
N SER A 35 -29.64 34.18 -15.00
CA SER A 35 -29.86 35.58 -15.40
C SER A 35 -28.79 35.99 -16.40
N ASN A 36 -29.28 36.14 -17.63
CA ASN A 36 -28.60 36.68 -18.79
C ASN A 36 -28.80 38.21 -18.75
N ASN A 37 -27.76 39.01 -18.97
CA ASN A 37 -27.92 40.42 -19.29
C ASN A 37 -26.91 40.81 -20.38
N ASN A 38 -27.43 40.95 -21.60
CA ASN A 38 -26.81 41.66 -22.69
C ASN A 38 -26.81 43.16 -22.37
N ASN A 39 -25.75 43.86 -22.78
CA ASN A 39 -25.92 45.22 -23.27
C ASN A 39 -24.89 45.50 -24.37
N ASP A 40 -25.40 45.63 -25.59
CA ASP A 40 -24.68 46.17 -26.74
C ASP A 40 -24.50 47.67 -26.56
N ASN A 41 -23.33 48.20 -26.91
CA ASN A 41 -23.25 49.51 -27.54
C ASN A 41 -21.95 49.66 -28.33
N ALA A 42 -22.10 49.92 -29.62
CA ALA A 42 -21.05 50.28 -30.56
C ALA A 42 -20.93 51.81 -30.65
N GLU A 43 -19.70 52.32 -30.81
CA GLU A 43 -19.29 53.29 -31.85
C GLU A 43 -17.91 53.91 -31.55
N GLY A 44 -17.12 54.12 -32.61
CA GLY A 44 -16.26 55.31 -32.72
C GLY A 44 -14.74 55.17 -32.60
N GLY A 45 -14.06 54.93 -33.73
CA GLY A 45 -13.09 55.87 -34.31
C GLY A 45 -11.70 56.13 -33.68
N ALA A 46 -10.68 55.88 -34.52
CA ALA A 46 -9.43 56.63 -34.71
C ALA A 46 -8.16 56.28 -33.90
N ASP A 47 -7.17 55.84 -34.67
CA ASP A 47 -5.71 55.95 -34.56
C ASP A 47 -5.08 56.46 -33.25
N GLY A 48 -4.30 55.56 -32.64
CA GLY A 48 -3.31 55.90 -31.63
C GLY A 48 -2.35 54.73 -31.43
N ALA A 49 -1.21 54.78 -32.12
CA ALA A 49 -0.10 53.88 -31.87
C ALA A 49 0.39 54.04 -30.43
N ALA A 50 0.02 53.10 -29.57
CA ALA A 50 0.51 52.99 -28.19
C ALA A 50 1.31 51.69 -28.07
N SER A 51 2.55 51.85 -27.62
CA SER A 51 3.60 50.86 -27.46
C SER A 51 3.12 49.52 -26.92
N ALA A 52 3.48 48.43 -27.62
CA ALA A 52 3.33 47.09 -27.09
C ALA A 52 4.04 46.98 -25.73
N PRO A 53 3.38 46.47 -24.67
CA PRO A 53 4.07 46.22 -23.42
C PRO A 53 5.15 45.16 -23.66
N ALA A 54 6.35 45.41 -23.15
CA ALA A 54 7.42 44.42 -23.11
C ALA A 54 6.88 43.11 -22.49
N PRO A 55 7.25 41.93 -23.01
CA PRO A 55 6.79 40.68 -22.43
C PRO A 55 7.25 40.64 -20.97
N ALA A 56 6.29 40.50 -20.04
CA ALA A 56 6.56 40.33 -18.63
C ALA A 56 7.60 39.21 -18.45
N PRO A 57 8.53 39.32 -17.48
CA PRO A 57 9.48 38.26 -17.20
C PRO A 57 8.68 36.97 -16.94
N ARG A 58 9.03 35.90 -17.67
CA ARG A 58 8.36 34.60 -17.54
C ARG A 58 8.40 34.23 -16.06
N SER A 59 7.23 34.24 -15.42
CA SER A 59 7.05 33.83 -14.03
C SER A 59 7.77 32.51 -13.83
N ASP A 60 8.69 32.47 -12.87
CA ASP A 60 9.49 31.31 -12.52
C ASP A 60 8.56 30.11 -12.26
N LEU A 61 8.44 29.26 -13.29
CA LEU A 61 7.72 27.99 -13.21
C LEU A 61 8.55 27.07 -12.32
N ASN A 62 8.32 27.15 -11.00
CA ASN A 62 8.95 26.23 -10.08
C ASN A 62 8.34 24.83 -10.25
N PRO A 63 9.05 23.76 -9.84
CA PRO A 63 8.56 22.39 -9.99
C PRO A 63 7.21 22.12 -9.30
N GLU A 64 6.87 22.89 -8.26
CA GLU A 64 5.62 22.73 -7.50
C GLU A 64 4.42 23.32 -8.25
N ILE A 65 4.60 24.44 -8.96
CA ILE A 65 3.58 25.05 -9.83
C ILE A 65 3.39 24.18 -11.08
N LEU A 66 4.48 23.62 -11.63
CA LEU A 66 4.40 22.64 -12.71
C LEU A 66 3.67 21.37 -12.27
N ALA A 67 3.94 20.85 -11.06
CA ALA A 67 3.21 19.71 -10.51
C ALA A 67 1.73 20.05 -10.22
N ALA A 68 1.44 21.24 -9.69
CA ALA A 68 0.06 21.68 -9.48
C ALA A 68 -0.71 21.85 -10.81
N LEU A 69 -0.02 22.23 -11.89
CA LEU A 69 -0.58 22.41 -13.23
C LEU A 69 -0.73 21.08 -14.00
N LEU A 70 0.15 20.11 -13.76
CA LEU A 70 0.17 18.79 -14.43
C LEU A 70 -0.52 17.68 -13.62
N GLY A 71 -0.96 17.97 -12.40
CA GLY A 71 -1.37 16.98 -11.41
C GLY A 71 -0.17 16.49 -10.59
N GLY A 72 -0.41 16.21 -9.30
CA GLY A 72 0.59 15.61 -8.42
C GLY A 72 1.05 14.22 -8.90
N PRO A 73 2.02 13.59 -8.21
CA PRO A 73 2.47 12.25 -8.57
C PRO A 73 1.29 11.27 -8.60
N SER A 74 1.31 10.32 -9.54
CA SER A 74 0.30 9.27 -9.58
C SER A 74 0.51 8.28 -8.44
N ASP A 75 -0.53 7.51 -8.07
CA ASP A 75 -0.41 6.40 -7.11
C ASP A 75 0.72 5.44 -7.49
N ALA A 76 0.89 5.15 -8.78
CA ALA A 76 1.98 4.31 -9.28
C ALA A 76 3.37 4.93 -9.04
N ASP A 77 3.49 6.26 -9.14
CA ASP A 77 4.73 6.97 -8.82
C ASP A 77 5.00 6.91 -7.32
N LEU A 78 3.99 7.14 -6.49
CA LEU A 78 4.10 7.08 -5.03
C LEU A 78 4.46 5.67 -4.56
N MET A 79 3.84 4.62 -5.11
CA MET A 79 4.18 3.22 -4.82
C MET A 79 5.65 2.91 -5.13
N ARG A 80 6.16 3.38 -6.28
CA ARG A 80 7.57 3.22 -6.65
C ARG A 80 8.50 3.98 -5.72
N GLN A 81 8.15 5.22 -5.38
CA GLN A 81 8.93 6.05 -4.46
C GLN A 81 9.02 5.43 -3.07
N SER A 82 7.89 4.97 -2.52
CA SER A 82 7.85 4.28 -1.23
C SER A 82 8.78 3.06 -1.23
N MET A 83 8.67 2.19 -2.23
CA MET A 83 9.50 0.98 -2.28
C MET A 83 10.99 1.28 -2.52
N ALA A 84 11.31 2.36 -3.23
CA ALA A 84 12.69 2.83 -3.39
C ALA A 84 13.30 3.28 -2.04
N VAL A 85 12.53 3.97 -1.20
CA VAL A 85 12.98 4.36 0.15
C VAL A 85 13.15 3.12 1.04
N VAL A 86 12.17 2.22 1.05
CA VAL A 86 12.22 0.95 1.81
C VAL A 86 13.49 0.16 1.52
N THR A 87 13.83 0.02 0.23
CA THR A 87 14.97 -0.78 -0.22
C THR A 87 16.28 0.00 -0.31
N SER A 88 16.30 1.27 0.10
CA SER A 88 17.50 2.09 0.03
C SER A 88 18.62 1.53 0.91
N THR A 89 19.83 1.54 0.34
CA THR A 89 21.10 1.25 1.04
C THR A 89 21.88 2.51 1.40
N ASP A 90 21.29 3.69 1.18
CA ASP A 90 21.88 4.97 1.58
C ASP A 90 21.84 5.08 3.12
N PRO A 91 23.00 5.28 3.80
CA PRO A 91 23.05 5.41 5.26
C PRO A 91 22.29 6.64 5.80
N GLU A 92 21.99 7.64 4.96
CA GLU A 92 21.20 8.80 5.35
C GLU A 92 19.68 8.52 5.38
N VAL A 93 19.23 7.41 4.79
CA VAL A 93 17.84 6.95 4.88
C VAL A 93 17.68 6.15 6.18
N THR A 94 16.99 6.75 7.14
CA THR A 94 16.82 6.17 8.47
C THR A 94 15.78 5.05 8.48
N LEU A 95 15.75 4.26 9.55
CA LEU A 95 14.68 3.29 9.75
C LEU A 95 13.30 3.97 9.75
N GLU A 96 13.16 5.12 10.42
CA GLU A 96 11.91 5.88 10.48
C GLU A 96 11.41 6.26 9.08
N ASP A 97 12.31 6.72 8.21
CA ASP A 97 11.97 7.06 6.82
C ASP A 97 11.43 5.84 6.05
N LYS A 98 11.99 4.65 6.30
CA LYS A 98 11.50 3.39 5.72
C LYS A 98 10.13 3.03 6.26
N LEU A 99 9.86 3.24 7.55
CA LEU A 99 8.56 2.93 8.15
C LEU A 99 7.46 3.87 7.61
N VAL A 100 7.76 5.17 7.47
CA VAL A 100 6.87 6.12 6.80
C VAL A 100 6.60 5.69 5.36
N ALA A 101 7.64 5.28 4.62
CA ALA A 101 7.47 4.81 3.25
C ALA A 101 6.60 3.55 3.17
N PHE A 102 6.74 2.62 4.12
CA PHE A 102 5.86 1.46 4.23
C PHE A 102 4.41 1.83 4.56
N ASP A 103 4.17 2.70 5.54
CA ASP A 103 2.82 3.18 5.87
C ASP A 103 2.16 3.81 4.62
N ASN A 104 2.92 4.61 3.87
CA ASN A 104 2.42 5.20 2.63
C ASN A 104 2.11 4.15 1.55
N PHE A 105 2.99 3.15 1.41
CA PHE A 105 2.75 2.06 0.47
C PHE A 105 1.52 1.23 0.86
N GLU A 106 1.35 0.94 2.16
CA GLU A 106 0.25 0.16 2.72
C GLU A 106 -1.11 0.83 2.47
N GLN A 107 -1.21 2.14 2.73
CA GLN A 107 -2.42 2.93 2.44
C GLN A 107 -2.79 2.91 0.96
N LEU A 108 -1.81 3.03 0.05
CA LEU A 108 -2.07 3.01 -1.39
C LEU A 108 -2.62 1.66 -1.85
N ILE A 109 -2.12 0.55 -1.31
CA ILE A 109 -2.49 -0.81 -1.71
C ILE A 109 -3.75 -1.34 -0.98
N GLU A 110 -4.37 -0.56 -0.08
CA GLU A 110 -5.74 -0.85 0.38
C GLU A 110 -6.74 -0.83 -0.79
N SER A 111 -6.43 -0.07 -1.85
CA SER A 111 -7.15 -0.12 -3.12
C SER A 111 -6.76 -1.37 -3.91
N LEU A 112 -7.74 -2.17 -4.32
CA LEU A 112 -7.54 -3.36 -5.15
C LEU A 112 -6.84 -3.05 -6.48
N ASP A 113 -7.10 -1.89 -7.08
CA ASP A 113 -6.47 -1.50 -8.34
C ASP A 113 -4.96 -1.29 -8.15
N ASN A 114 -4.56 -0.60 -7.08
CA ASN A 114 -3.15 -0.39 -6.73
C ASN A 114 -2.48 -1.69 -6.30
N ALA A 115 -3.14 -2.51 -5.48
CA ALA A 115 -2.64 -3.83 -5.10
C ALA A 115 -2.34 -4.71 -6.32
N ASN A 116 -3.25 -4.72 -7.31
CA ASN A 116 -3.04 -5.45 -8.56
C ASN A 116 -1.89 -4.86 -9.40
N ASN A 117 -1.67 -3.54 -9.29
CA ASN A 117 -0.59 -2.86 -10.01
C ASN A 117 0.81 -3.20 -9.45
N ILE A 118 0.95 -3.70 -8.21
CA ILE A 118 2.24 -4.14 -7.64
C ILE A 118 3.00 -5.06 -8.61
N ALA A 119 2.29 -5.96 -9.31
CA ALA A 119 2.88 -6.85 -10.31
C ALA A 119 3.42 -6.11 -11.54
N ALA A 120 2.62 -5.23 -12.13
CA ALA A 120 3.03 -4.45 -13.30
C ALA A 120 4.19 -3.48 -12.97
N LEU A 121 4.24 -2.99 -11.73
CA LEU A 121 5.31 -2.14 -11.24
C LEU A 121 6.55 -2.91 -10.76
N SER A 122 6.55 -4.24 -10.83
CA SER A 122 7.64 -5.10 -10.35
C SER A 122 7.98 -4.93 -8.86
N LEU A 123 7.00 -4.55 -8.03
CA LEU A 123 7.19 -4.25 -6.62
C LEU A 123 7.04 -5.46 -5.70
N TRP A 124 6.58 -6.61 -6.20
CA TRP A 124 6.53 -7.86 -5.42
C TRP A 124 7.91 -8.35 -4.97
N THR A 125 8.90 -8.28 -5.86
CA THR A 125 10.27 -8.72 -5.53
C THR A 125 10.86 -7.92 -4.36
N PRO A 126 10.91 -6.58 -4.39
CA PRO A 126 11.42 -5.82 -3.25
C PRO A 126 10.56 -5.98 -1.99
N LEU A 127 9.22 -6.07 -2.11
CA LEU A 127 8.35 -6.31 -0.96
C LEU A 127 8.61 -7.65 -0.28
N LEU A 128 8.73 -8.74 -1.05
CA LEU A 128 9.05 -10.07 -0.50
C LEU A 128 10.50 -10.15 0.00
N GLY A 129 11.43 -9.42 -0.61
CA GLY A 129 12.81 -9.31 -0.12
C GLY A 129 12.87 -8.70 1.28
N ALA A 130 12.02 -7.71 1.56
CA ALA A 130 11.95 -7.05 2.86
C ALA A 130 11.46 -7.97 4.01
N LEU A 131 10.86 -9.14 3.70
CA LEU A 131 10.53 -10.15 4.72
C LEU A 131 11.78 -10.77 5.37
N ALA A 132 12.96 -10.62 4.76
CA ALA A 132 14.24 -11.12 5.26
C ALA A 132 15.19 -10.01 5.72
N ASP A 133 14.69 -8.78 5.91
CA ASP A 133 15.50 -7.64 6.34
C ASP A 133 16.07 -7.84 7.75
N ALA A 134 17.22 -7.24 8.04
CA ALA A 134 17.83 -7.29 9.37
C ALA A 134 16.96 -6.58 10.41
N GLU A 135 16.28 -5.51 10.03
CA GLU A 135 15.44 -4.71 10.91
C GLU A 135 14.07 -5.36 11.13
N ARG A 136 13.74 -5.63 12.39
CA ARG A 136 12.47 -6.25 12.81
C ARG A 136 11.26 -5.50 12.26
N GLU A 137 11.27 -4.17 12.35
CA GLU A 137 10.14 -3.34 11.92
C GLU A 137 9.94 -3.41 10.41
N VAL A 138 11.02 -3.48 9.61
CA VAL A 138 10.92 -3.67 8.15
C VAL A 138 10.24 -5.00 7.84
N ARG A 139 10.62 -6.10 8.50
CA ARG A 139 9.95 -7.40 8.33
C ARG A 139 8.48 -7.35 8.72
N ARG A 140 8.16 -6.68 9.84
CA ARG A 140 6.77 -6.50 10.32
C ARG A 140 5.90 -5.79 9.28
N TYR A 141 6.39 -4.69 8.73
CA TYR A 141 5.68 -3.89 7.73
C TYR A 141 5.57 -4.59 6.38
N ALA A 142 6.61 -5.29 5.94
CA ALA A 142 6.58 -6.09 4.73
C ALA A 142 5.48 -7.18 4.82
N ALA A 143 5.42 -7.92 5.92
CA ALA A 143 4.38 -8.92 6.15
C ALA A 143 2.97 -8.29 6.20
N TRP A 144 2.85 -7.11 6.80
CA TRP A 144 1.58 -6.36 6.79
C TRP A 144 1.16 -5.99 5.35
N CYS A 145 2.02 -5.32 4.59
CA CYS A 145 1.73 -4.92 3.21
C CYS A 145 1.38 -6.11 2.30
N VAL A 146 2.07 -7.25 2.46
CA VAL A 146 1.72 -8.49 1.75
C VAL A 146 0.29 -8.92 2.10
N GLY A 147 -0.06 -8.92 3.38
CA GLY A 147 -1.41 -9.27 3.82
C GLY A 147 -2.50 -8.32 3.33
N THR A 148 -2.22 -7.02 3.27
CA THR A 148 -3.13 -6.01 2.72
C THR A 148 -3.34 -6.21 1.22
N ALA A 149 -2.26 -6.38 0.45
CA ALA A 149 -2.31 -6.54 -1.00
C ALA A 149 -3.16 -7.74 -1.46
N VAL A 150 -3.13 -8.85 -0.72
CA VAL A 150 -3.80 -10.11 -1.08
C VAL A 150 -5.18 -10.29 -0.44
N GLN A 151 -5.58 -9.43 0.50
CA GLN A 151 -6.84 -9.59 1.21
C GLN A 151 -8.02 -9.48 0.26
N ASN A 152 -8.82 -10.56 0.17
CA ASN A 152 -9.98 -10.65 -0.73
C ASN A 152 -9.64 -10.29 -2.19
N ASN A 153 -8.40 -10.58 -2.62
CA ASN A 153 -7.89 -10.21 -3.93
C ASN A 153 -7.21 -11.39 -4.62
N GLU A 154 -7.99 -12.17 -5.38
CA GLU A 154 -7.53 -13.40 -6.06
C GLU A 154 -6.30 -13.16 -6.97
N LYS A 155 -6.25 -12.03 -7.69
CA LYS A 155 -5.11 -11.71 -8.57
C LYS A 155 -3.80 -11.54 -7.79
N SER A 156 -3.86 -10.83 -6.65
CA SER A 156 -2.71 -10.68 -5.77
C SER A 156 -2.37 -11.96 -5.02
N GLN A 157 -3.37 -12.75 -4.62
CA GLN A 157 -3.17 -14.08 -4.02
C GLN A 157 -2.44 -15.03 -5.00
N GLU A 158 -2.88 -15.08 -6.26
CA GLU A 158 -2.22 -15.81 -7.33
C GLU A 158 -0.78 -15.34 -7.52
N ARG A 159 -0.57 -14.01 -7.52
CA ARG A 159 0.78 -13.47 -7.69
C ARG A 159 1.70 -13.81 -6.52
N LEU A 160 1.24 -13.72 -5.28
CA LEU A 160 1.99 -14.11 -4.08
C LEU A 160 2.38 -15.60 -4.14
N LEU A 161 1.44 -16.45 -4.54
CA LEU A 161 1.65 -17.88 -4.72
C LEU A 161 2.71 -18.16 -5.80
N ALA A 162 2.57 -17.56 -6.98
CA ALA A 162 3.49 -17.74 -8.11
C ALA A 162 4.92 -17.26 -7.80
N MET A 163 5.05 -16.25 -6.93
CA MET A 163 6.34 -15.72 -6.48
C MET A 163 6.96 -16.53 -5.33
N GLY A 164 6.27 -17.58 -4.83
CA GLY A 164 6.78 -18.41 -3.73
C GLY A 164 6.83 -17.69 -2.38
N GLY A 165 5.95 -16.71 -2.14
CA GLY A 165 5.95 -15.95 -0.88
C GLY A 165 5.37 -16.70 0.32
N LEU A 166 4.49 -17.69 0.09
CA LEU A 166 3.81 -18.43 1.17
C LEU A 166 4.77 -19.23 2.08
N PRO A 167 5.77 -19.99 1.56
CA PRO A 167 6.74 -20.68 2.42
C PRO A 167 7.48 -19.76 3.39
N ALA A 168 7.87 -18.55 2.95
CA ALA A 168 8.55 -17.58 3.80
C ALA A 168 7.65 -17.11 4.96
N LEU A 169 6.38 -16.82 4.66
CA LEU A 169 5.40 -16.42 5.67
C LEU A 169 5.08 -17.55 6.66
N VAL A 170 4.98 -18.80 6.20
CA VAL A 170 4.79 -19.98 7.06
C VAL A 170 5.95 -20.14 8.04
N ARG A 171 7.19 -20.10 7.53
CA ARG A 171 8.40 -20.16 8.34
C ARG A 171 8.44 -19.04 9.38
N MET A 172 8.10 -17.82 8.98
CA MET A 172 8.03 -16.67 9.87
C MET A 172 6.96 -16.88 10.97
N ALA A 173 5.74 -17.31 10.63
CA ALA A 173 4.69 -17.58 11.61
C ALA A 173 5.10 -18.65 12.65
N LEU A 174 5.80 -19.69 12.21
CA LEU A 174 6.34 -20.76 13.06
C LEU A 174 7.61 -20.38 13.84
N GLY A 175 8.10 -19.15 13.69
CA GLY A 175 9.29 -18.65 14.36
C GLY A 175 10.60 -19.26 13.85
N ARG A 176 10.64 -19.70 12.59
CA ARG A 176 11.86 -20.25 11.95
C ARG A 176 12.75 -19.11 11.49
N GLY A 177 13.56 -18.58 12.41
CA GLY A 177 14.42 -17.41 12.17
C GLY A 177 13.70 -16.09 12.42
N GLU A 178 12.59 -16.10 13.16
CA GLU A 178 11.87 -14.91 13.59
C GLU A 178 11.33 -15.12 15.01
N ASP A 179 11.88 -14.43 16.00
CA ASP A 179 11.46 -14.59 17.39
C ASP A 179 10.40 -13.54 17.80
N ALA A 180 10.29 -12.43 17.07
CA ALA A 180 9.44 -11.31 17.44
C ALA A 180 7.96 -11.62 17.16
N ALA A 181 7.19 -11.81 18.23
CA ALA A 181 5.78 -12.22 18.14
C ALA A 181 4.89 -11.29 17.30
N ASP A 182 5.17 -9.99 17.25
CA ASP A 182 4.44 -9.04 16.42
C ASP A 182 4.70 -9.21 14.92
N VAL A 183 5.95 -9.51 14.52
CA VAL A 183 6.27 -9.88 13.13
C VAL A 183 5.54 -11.17 12.76
N ARG A 184 5.62 -12.19 13.63
CA ARG A 184 4.95 -13.48 13.43
C ARG A 184 3.43 -13.32 13.31
N ARG A 185 2.81 -12.45 14.11
CA ARG A 185 1.38 -12.13 14.01
C ARG A 185 1.03 -11.48 12.66
N LYS A 186 1.89 -10.61 12.12
CA LYS A 186 1.69 -10.05 10.78
C LYS A 186 1.87 -11.10 9.68
N ALA A 187 2.75 -12.07 9.86
CA ALA A 187 2.83 -13.22 8.95
C ALA A 187 1.53 -14.05 8.97
N VAL A 188 0.96 -14.32 10.15
CA VAL A 188 -0.34 -15.01 10.24
C VAL A 188 -1.47 -14.20 9.61
N TYR A 189 -1.47 -12.88 9.77
CA TYR A 189 -2.41 -12.00 9.06
C TYR A 189 -2.28 -12.16 7.54
N ALA A 190 -1.05 -12.12 7.00
CA ALA A 190 -0.82 -12.31 5.57
C ALA A 190 -1.26 -13.69 5.07
N LEU A 191 -1.00 -14.76 5.83
CA LEU A 191 -1.45 -16.12 5.52
C LEU A 191 -2.98 -16.23 5.52
N SER A 192 -3.65 -15.64 6.51
CA SER A 192 -5.12 -15.57 6.55
C SER A 192 -5.68 -14.84 5.33
N SER A 193 -5.13 -13.67 4.99
CA SER A 193 -5.53 -12.93 3.79
C SER A 193 -5.27 -13.72 2.50
N ALA A 194 -4.16 -14.46 2.42
CA ALA A 194 -3.77 -15.19 1.22
C ALA A 194 -4.61 -16.44 0.95
N THR A 195 -5.15 -17.08 2.00
CA THR A 195 -5.77 -18.40 1.92
C THR A 195 -7.29 -18.37 1.89
N ARG A 196 -7.94 -17.36 2.46
CA ARG A 196 -9.41 -17.27 2.47
C ARG A 196 -9.95 -17.16 1.06
N ASN A 197 -10.92 -18.03 0.75
CA ASN A 197 -11.56 -18.17 -0.55
C ASN A 197 -10.58 -18.46 -1.71
N TYR A 198 -9.36 -18.92 -1.41
CA TYR A 198 -8.35 -19.22 -2.42
C TYR A 198 -7.62 -20.54 -2.12
N GLN A 199 -8.19 -21.63 -2.63
CA GLN A 199 -7.73 -23.00 -2.38
C GLN A 199 -6.25 -23.24 -2.75
N PRO A 200 -5.71 -22.72 -3.88
CA PRO A 200 -4.32 -22.97 -4.23
C PRO A 200 -3.31 -22.47 -3.17
N ALA A 201 -3.59 -21.33 -2.52
CA ALA A 201 -2.74 -20.88 -1.42
C ALA A 201 -2.95 -21.73 -0.17
N MET A 202 -4.19 -22.13 0.15
CA MET A 202 -4.46 -22.99 1.31
C MET A 202 -3.70 -24.32 1.21
N ASP A 203 -3.73 -24.96 0.03
CA ASP A 203 -3.02 -26.22 -0.22
C ASP A 203 -1.51 -26.09 0.00
N VAL A 204 -0.90 -24.98 -0.44
CA VAL A 204 0.53 -24.72 -0.22
C VAL A 204 0.82 -24.42 1.24
N VAL A 205 -0.02 -23.64 1.92
CA VAL A 205 0.18 -23.30 3.33
C VAL A 205 0.10 -24.54 4.20
N THR A 206 -0.90 -25.42 4.03
CA THR A 206 -1.00 -26.64 4.84
C THR A 206 0.15 -27.62 4.56
N ALA A 207 0.57 -27.76 3.30
CA ALA A 207 1.73 -28.57 2.93
C ALA A 207 3.04 -28.05 3.56
N GLU A 208 3.27 -26.72 3.56
CA GLU A 208 4.45 -26.13 4.18
C GLU A 208 4.40 -26.21 5.73
N LEU A 209 3.21 -26.11 6.34
CA LEU A 209 3.05 -26.33 7.78
C LEU A 209 3.43 -27.75 8.18
N GLU A 210 2.95 -28.76 7.45
CA GLU A 210 3.28 -30.17 7.67
C GLU A 210 4.79 -30.42 7.52
N LYS A 211 5.40 -29.86 6.46
CA LYS A 211 6.84 -29.95 6.19
C LYS A 211 7.69 -29.34 7.31
N GLU A 212 7.23 -28.27 7.94
CA GLU A 212 7.89 -27.63 9.10
C GLU A 212 7.58 -28.32 10.44
N GLY A 213 6.86 -29.44 10.42
CA GLY A 213 6.52 -30.28 11.57
C GLY A 213 5.33 -29.78 12.40
N TYR A 214 4.57 -28.82 11.87
CA TYR A 214 3.40 -28.26 12.57
C TYR A 214 2.14 -29.09 12.24
N THR A 215 1.70 -29.91 13.19
CA THR A 215 0.63 -30.92 13.02
C THR A 215 -0.54 -30.74 14.00
N ASN A 216 -0.88 -29.50 14.34
CA ASN A 216 -2.02 -29.18 15.22
C ASN A 216 -3.39 -29.41 14.53
N GLU A 217 -4.49 -29.20 15.27
CA GLU A 217 -5.84 -29.17 14.67
C GLU A 217 -5.88 -28.19 13.49
N GLY A 218 -6.47 -28.63 12.37
CA GLY A 218 -6.41 -27.92 11.08
C GLY A 218 -5.27 -28.35 10.16
N SER A 219 -4.44 -29.32 10.57
CA SER A 219 -3.49 -30.00 9.66
C SER A 219 -4.22 -30.89 8.65
N GLY A 220 -3.68 -31.00 7.43
CA GLY A 220 -4.27 -31.74 6.31
C GLY A 220 -4.99 -30.87 5.27
N LYS A 221 -5.96 -31.46 4.57
CA LYS A 221 -6.75 -30.76 3.54
C LYS A 221 -7.79 -29.85 4.18
N VAL A 222 -7.65 -28.55 3.95
CA VAL A 222 -8.56 -27.51 4.44
C VAL A 222 -9.28 -26.88 3.26
N ASP A 223 -10.61 -26.83 3.31
CA ASP A 223 -11.41 -26.10 2.32
C ASP A 223 -11.31 -24.59 2.60
N ALA A 224 -10.69 -23.87 1.67
CA ALA A 224 -10.47 -22.43 1.75
C ALA A 224 -11.77 -21.60 1.78
N THR A 225 -12.91 -22.17 1.40
CA THR A 225 -14.24 -21.52 1.46
C THR A 225 -14.95 -21.75 2.79
N ASN A 226 -14.48 -22.71 3.58
CA ASN A 226 -14.97 -22.95 4.93
C ASN A 226 -14.21 -22.07 5.93
N MET A 227 -14.78 -20.91 6.28
CA MET A 227 -14.13 -19.95 7.17
C MET A 227 -13.81 -20.52 8.56
N ASP A 228 -14.66 -21.39 9.10
CA ASP A 228 -14.40 -22.03 10.40
C ASP A 228 -13.14 -22.92 10.32
N ALA A 229 -12.97 -23.66 9.22
CA ALA A 229 -11.79 -24.49 9.01
C ALA A 229 -10.51 -23.66 8.79
N VAL A 230 -10.60 -22.54 8.07
CA VAL A 230 -9.49 -21.58 7.94
C VAL A 230 -9.14 -20.98 9.31
N ASP A 231 -10.13 -20.62 10.11
CA ASP A 231 -9.96 -20.02 11.44
C ASP A 231 -9.22 -20.98 12.38
N VAL A 232 -9.55 -22.27 12.38
CA VAL A 232 -8.83 -23.29 13.16
C VAL A 232 -7.32 -23.26 12.87
N VAL A 233 -6.91 -23.20 11.60
CA VAL A 233 -5.48 -23.12 11.22
C VAL A 233 -4.85 -21.82 11.74
N MET A 234 -5.50 -20.68 11.48
CA MET A 234 -4.94 -19.36 11.79
C MET A 234 -4.87 -19.11 13.30
N ASP A 235 -5.87 -19.55 14.06
CA ASP A 235 -5.90 -19.43 15.51
C ASP A 235 -4.92 -20.39 16.17
N GLY A 236 -4.73 -21.60 15.61
CA GLY A 236 -3.65 -22.48 16.01
C GLY A 236 -2.27 -21.82 15.88
N LEU A 237 -2.00 -21.10 14.78
CA LEU A 237 -0.76 -20.36 14.60
C LEU A 237 -0.62 -19.21 15.60
N LYS A 238 -1.69 -18.45 15.86
CA LYS A 238 -1.69 -17.39 16.88
C LYS A 238 -1.39 -17.95 18.27
N GLU A 239 -1.98 -19.09 18.62
CA GLU A 239 -1.77 -19.74 19.90
C GLU A 239 -0.34 -20.29 20.04
N HIS A 240 0.19 -20.88 18.97
CA HIS A 240 1.60 -21.28 18.91
C HIS A 240 2.56 -20.11 19.16
N ILE A 241 2.26 -18.91 18.62
CA ILE A 241 3.04 -17.70 18.91
C ILE A 241 2.98 -17.36 20.40
N LYS A 242 1.80 -17.36 21.03
CA LYS A 242 1.67 -17.03 22.46
C LYS A 242 2.47 -17.99 23.33
N GLN A 243 2.40 -19.29 23.05
CA GLN A 243 3.09 -20.34 23.82
C GLN A 243 4.62 -20.25 23.69
N THR A 244 5.12 -19.93 22.50
CA THR A 244 6.57 -19.88 22.23
C THR A 244 7.23 -18.56 22.61
N THR A 245 6.48 -17.48 22.80
CA THR A 245 7.02 -16.18 23.27
C THR A 245 6.79 -15.93 24.76
N SER A 246 5.98 -16.75 25.42
CA SER A 246 5.76 -16.69 26.88
C SER A 246 6.72 -17.58 27.67
N ALA A 247 7.58 -18.32 26.98
CA ALA A 247 8.65 -19.17 27.52
C ALA A 247 10.00 -18.45 27.40
#